data_AF-A0A7V9MXK0-F1
#
_entry.id   AF-A0A7V9MXK0-F1
#
_cell.length_a   1.000
_cell.length_b   1.000
_cell.length_c   1.000
_cell.angle_alpha   90.00
_cell.angle_beta   90.00
_cell.angle_gamma   90.00
#
_symmetry.space_group_name_H-M   'P 1'
#
loop_
_entity.id
_entity.type
_entity.pdbx_description
1 polymer ?
#
loop_
_entity_poly.entity_id
_entity_poly.type
_entity_poly.pdbx_seq_one_letter_code
_entity_poly.pdbx_strand_id
1 'polypeptide(L)'
;MNLIVGVAPFILFTLLSRLSVDLALWVAFAAAFVVTIRDFVESPSLRLLDAGSFLLFAILALGRGFLDPNLSLAVVRFIASISLLLLLGLPLAFKRPFSVDYARLDPREAGWPPALFLKVNYLVSGAWTAAFAIMALADGAVAFDAQLPLYASIAASVVVLAAVVNFTLRYPAHAAKKASPGGQK
;
A
#
# COMPACT_ATOMS: atom_id res chain seq x y z
N MET A 1 -0.31 0.63 14.24
CA MET A 1 -1.33 0.65 13.17
C MET A 1 -1.47 -0.71 12.50
N ASN A 2 -2.70 -1.11 12.14
CA ASN A 2 -2.95 -2.28 11.28
C ASN A 2 -2.88 -1.97 9.77
N LEU A 3 -2.23 -0.86 9.40
CA LEU A 3 -2.08 -0.38 8.01
C LEU A 3 -1.50 -1.44 7.06
N ILE A 4 -0.60 -2.29 7.58
CA ILE A 4 0.05 -3.36 6.82
C ILE A 4 -0.97 -4.35 6.25
N VAL A 5 -2.09 -4.56 6.94
CA VAL A 5 -3.19 -5.43 6.47
C VAL A 5 -3.88 -4.79 5.26
N GLY A 6 -4.11 -3.48 5.27
CA GLY A 6 -4.72 -2.76 4.14
C GLY A 6 -3.89 -2.80 2.86
N VAL A 7 -2.56 -2.80 2.97
CA VAL A 7 -1.62 -2.93 1.82
C VAL A 7 -1.25 -4.37 1.48
N ALA A 8 -1.68 -5.36 2.28
CA ALA A 8 -1.34 -6.77 2.09
C ALA A 8 -1.66 -7.31 0.69
N PRO A 9 -2.79 -6.95 0.03
CA PRO A 9 -3.07 -7.36 -1.35
C PRO A 9 -1.95 -7.02 -2.32
N PHE A 10 -1.41 -5.79 -2.24
CA PHE A 10 -0.34 -5.35 -3.11
C PHE A 10 1.01 -6.01 -2.78
N ILE A 11 1.28 -6.27 -1.50
CA ILE A 11 2.47 -7.02 -1.08
C ILE A 11 2.42 -8.43 -1.67
N LEU A 12 1.29 -9.13 -1.53
CA LEU A 12 1.09 -10.47 -2.09
C LEU A 12 1.24 -10.47 -3.60
N PHE A 13 0.60 -9.52 -4.29
CA PHE A 13 0.76 -9.35 -5.74
C PHE A 13 2.24 -9.20 -6.12
N THR A 14 2.97 -8.30 -5.47
CA THR A 14 4.37 -8.00 -5.78
C THR A 14 5.28 -9.21 -5.57
N LEU A 15 5.03 -10.02 -4.54
CA LEU A 15 5.85 -11.19 -4.24
C LEU A 15 5.54 -12.37 -5.16
N LEU A 16 4.26 -12.60 -5.45
CA LEU A 16 3.78 -13.74 -6.24
C LEU A 16 3.85 -13.50 -7.74
N SER A 17 3.93 -12.24 -8.20
CA SER A 17 3.93 -11.93 -9.64
C SER A 17 5.12 -12.53 -10.39
N ARG A 18 6.18 -12.92 -9.68
CA ARG A 18 7.33 -13.67 -10.23
C ARG A 18 7.02 -15.12 -10.60
N LEU A 19 6.00 -15.71 -9.96
CA LEU A 19 5.61 -17.10 -10.18
C LEU A 19 4.54 -17.21 -11.27
N SER A 20 3.50 -16.38 -11.16
CA SER A 20 2.43 -16.27 -12.14
C SER A 20 1.66 -14.98 -11.91
N VAL A 21 1.36 -14.26 -13.00
CA VAL A 21 0.58 -13.02 -12.93
C VAL A 21 -0.85 -13.31 -12.48
N ASP A 22 -1.44 -14.37 -13.00
CA ASP A 22 -2.82 -14.76 -12.69
C ASP A 22 -2.94 -15.19 -11.23
N LEU A 23 -2.03 -16.05 -10.76
CA LEU A 23 -1.97 -16.44 -9.35
C LEU A 23 -1.85 -15.20 -8.45
N ALA A 24 -0.93 -14.30 -8.77
CA ALA A 24 -0.69 -13.09 -7.98
C ALA A 24 -1.93 -12.18 -7.91
N LEU A 25 -2.62 -11.99 -9.04
CA LEU A 25 -3.83 -11.16 -9.11
C LEU A 25 -5.00 -11.79 -8.34
N TRP A 26 -5.25 -13.09 -8.51
CA TRP A 26 -6.33 -13.77 -7.81
C TRP A 26 -6.08 -13.84 -6.30
N VAL A 27 -4.83 -14.09 -5.87
CA VAL A 27 -4.47 -14.07 -4.45
C VAL A 27 -4.60 -12.66 -3.87
N ALA A 28 -4.14 -11.64 -4.59
CA ALA A 28 -4.30 -10.25 -4.16
C ALA A 28 -5.77 -9.83 -4.08
N PHE A 29 -6.58 -10.22 -5.05
CA PHE A 29 -8.03 -9.98 -5.04
C PHE A 29 -8.70 -10.66 -3.85
N ALA A 30 -8.42 -11.95 -3.61
CA ALA A 30 -8.94 -12.69 -2.46
C ALA A 30 -8.51 -12.04 -1.14
N ALA A 31 -7.25 -11.62 -1.02
CA ALA A 31 -6.76 -10.91 0.15
C ALA A 31 -7.48 -9.58 0.35
N ALA A 32 -7.67 -8.79 -0.72
CA ALA A 32 -8.37 -7.50 -0.63
C ALA A 32 -9.84 -7.67 -0.24
N PHE A 33 -10.48 -8.72 -0.72
CA PHE A 33 -11.85 -9.08 -0.33
C PHE A 33 -11.92 -9.46 1.15
N VAL A 34 -11.03 -10.33 1.63
CA VAL A 34 -10.98 -10.74 3.04
C VAL A 34 -10.72 -9.56 3.95
N VAL A 35 -9.76 -8.70 3.62
CA VAL A 35 -9.45 -7.48 4.37
C VAL A 35 -10.68 -6.58 4.42
N THR A 36 -11.25 -6.23 3.26
CA THR A 36 -12.41 -5.34 3.17
C THR A 36 -13.62 -5.86 3.96
N ILE A 37 -13.94 -7.16 3.85
CA ILE A 37 -15.06 -7.77 4.60
C ILE A 37 -14.78 -7.77 6.09
N ARG A 38 -13.58 -8.22 6.50
CA ARG A 38 -13.21 -8.26 7.91
C ARG A 38 -13.35 -6.87 8.53
N ASP A 39 -12.80 -5.86 7.86
CA ASP A 39 -12.85 -4.49 8.36
C ASP A 39 -14.28 -3.97 8.39
N PHE A 40 -15.09 -4.23 7.37
CA PHE A 40 -16.51 -3.84 7.35
C PHE A 40 -17.32 -4.48 8.48
N VAL A 41 -17.01 -5.73 8.86
CA VAL A 41 -17.66 -6.44 9.97
C VAL A 41 -17.17 -5.92 11.34
N GLU A 42 -15.88 -5.65 11.50
CA GLU A 42 -15.31 -5.14 12.76
C GLU A 42 -15.67 -3.66 13.01
N SER A 43 -15.74 -2.86 11.94
CA SER A 43 -16.09 -1.45 11.95
C SER A 43 -16.76 -1.09 10.62
N PRO A 44 -18.02 -0.61 10.59
CA PRO A 44 -18.71 -0.26 9.34
C PRO A 44 -18.16 1.00 8.64
N SER A 45 -16.88 1.31 8.84
CA SER A 45 -16.12 2.33 8.14
C SER A 45 -15.35 1.71 6.97
N LEU A 46 -15.78 1.98 5.74
CA LEU A 46 -14.99 1.65 4.55
C LEU A 46 -13.79 2.59 4.45
N ARG A 47 -12.59 2.07 4.74
CA ARG A 47 -11.34 2.81 4.58
C ARG A 47 -10.99 2.89 3.10
N LEU A 48 -10.50 4.05 2.67
CA LEU A 48 -10.25 4.33 1.26
C LEU A 48 -9.30 3.32 0.60
N LEU A 49 -8.25 2.92 1.31
CA LEU A 49 -7.26 1.97 0.79
C LEU A 49 -7.82 0.55 0.66
N ASP A 50 -8.66 0.09 1.59
CA ASP A 50 -9.23 -1.27 1.51
C ASP A 50 -10.20 -1.39 0.33
N ALA A 51 -11.16 -0.45 0.24
CA ALA A 51 -12.12 -0.42 -0.86
C ALA A 51 -11.44 -0.19 -2.22
N GLY A 52 -10.46 0.71 -2.27
CA GLY A 52 -9.70 0.98 -3.49
C GLY A 52 -8.83 -0.20 -3.91
N SER A 53 -8.17 -0.90 -2.98
CA SER A 53 -7.40 -2.10 -3.26
C SER A 53 -8.29 -3.25 -3.74
N PHE A 54 -9.44 -3.44 -3.10
CA PHE A 54 -10.44 -4.42 -3.52
C PHE A 54 -10.88 -4.16 -4.96
N LEU A 55 -11.30 -2.93 -5.27
CA LEU A 55 -11.75 -2.58 -6.61
C LEU A 55 -10.62 -2.73 -7.65
N LEU A 56 -9.42 -2.27 -7.33
CA LEU A 56 -8.26 -2.36 -8.22
C LEU A 56 -7.93 -3.81 -8.57
N PHE A 57 -7.77 -4.67 -7.57
CA PHE A 57 -7.40 -6.07 -7.80
C PHE A 57 -8.56 -6.88 -8.39
N ALA A 58 -9.82 -6.53 -8.11
CA ALA A 58 -10.97 -7.10 -8.80
C ALA A 58 -10.92 -6.79 -10.29
N ILE A 59 -10.73 -5.52 -10.66
CA ILE A 59 -10.67 -5.09 -12.07
C ILE A 59 -9.49 -5.75 -12.78
N LEU A 60 -8.30 -5.78 -12.15
CA LEU A 60 -7.13 -6.40 -12.76
C LEU A 60 -7.27 -7.92 -12.91
N ALA A 61 -7.75 -8.62 -11.88
CA ALA A 61 -7.93 -10.07 -11.91
C ALA A 61 -8.99 -10.49 -12.94
N LEU A 62 -10.15 -9.83 -12.93
CA LEU A 62 -11.24 -10.12 -13.86
C LEU A 62 -10.90 -9.66 -15.29
N GLY A 63 -10.32 -8.46 -15.43
CA GLY A 63 -9.93 -7.92 -16.73
C GLY A 63 -8.90 -8.80 -17.42
N ARG A 64 -7.85 -9.20 -16.71
CA ARG A 64 -6.87 -10.14 -17.27
C ARG A 64 -7.47 -11.54 -17.47
N GLY A 65 -8.20 -12.05 -16.48
CA GLY A 65 -8.70 -13.42 -16.51
C GLY A 65 -9.72 -13.69 -17.62
N PHE A 66 -10.52 -12.68 -18.01
CA PHE A 66 -11.64 -12.86 -18.93
C PHE A 66 -11.59 -11.97 -20.19
N LEU A 67 -10.97 -10.78 -20.13
CA LEU A 67 -11.02 -9.81 -21.24
C LEU A 67 -9.71 -9.76 -22.04
N ASP A 68 -8.56 -9.71 -21.36
CA ASP A 68 -7.24 -9.70 -22.00
C ASP A 68 -6.23 -10.59 -21.24
N PRO A 69 -6.21 -11.91 -21.51
CA PRO A 69 -5.27 -12.85 -20.89
C PRO A 69 -3.81 -12.58 -21.23
N ASN A 70 -3.55 -11.88 -22.34
CA ASN A 70 -2.23 -11.62 -22.86
C ASN A 70 -1.63 -10.30 -22.35
N LEU A 71 -2.36 -9.55 -21.52
CA LEU A 71 -1.85 -8.33 -20.89
C LEU A 71 -0.46 -8.62 -20.28
N SER A 72 0.51 -7.73 -20.44
CA SER A 72 1.87 -8.03 -19.96
C SER A 72 1.98 -7.84 -18.44
N LEU A 73 2.87 -8.59 -17.78
CA LEU A 73 3.13 -8.40 -16.35
C LEU A 73 3.62 -6.96 -16.06
N ALA A 74 4.45 -6.40 -16.94
CA ALA A 74 4.96 -5.03 -16.80
C ALA A 74 3.81 -4.02 -16.74
N VAL A 75 2.84 -4.12 -17.66
CA VAL A 75 1.67 -3.24 -17.69
C VAL A 75 0.78 -3.44 -16.46
N VAL A 76 0.50 -4.68 -16.06
CA VAL A 76 -0.30 -4.95 -14.84
C VAL A 76 0.34 -4.33 -13.60
N ARG A 77 1.66 -4.47 -13.44
CA ARG A 77 2.41 -3.89 -12.32
C ARG A 77 2.39 -2.37 -12.34
N PHE A 78 2.55 -1.76 -13.51
CA PHE A 78 2.46 -0.32 -13.67
C PHE A 78 1.07 0.19 -13.30
N ILE A 79 -0.01 -0.43 -13.81
CA ILE A 79 -1.39 -0.07 -13.46
C ILE A 79 -1.61 -0.20 -11.95
N ALA A 80 -1.19 -1.31 -11.34
CA ALA A 80 -1.37 -1.51 -9.90
C ALA A 80 -0.67 -0.44 -9.06
N SER A 81 0.60 -0.14 -9.37
CA SER A 81 1.39 0.84 -8.63
C SER A 81 0.93 2.29 -8.86
N ILE A 82 0.59 2.67 -10.10
CA ILE A 82 0.09 4.03 -10.39
C ILE A 82 -1.30 4.26 -9.80
N SER A 83 -2.19 3.25 -9.84
CA SER A 83 -3.50 3.35 -9.22
C SER A 83 -3.41 3.55 -7.71
N LEU A 84 -2.53 2.80 -7.02
CA LEU A 84 -2.31 2.99 -5.58
C LEU A 84 -1.61 4.31 -5.27
N LEU A 85 -0.68 4.77 -6.11
CA LEU A 85 -0.10 6.11 -5.99
C LEU A 85 -1.19 7.18 -6.02
N LEU A 86 -2.09 7.13 -7.00
CA LEU A 86 -3.17 8.11 -7.14
C LEU A 86 -4.17 8.00 -5.99
N LEU A 87 -4.56 6.77 -5.63
CA LEU A 87 -5.50 6.49 -4.53
C LEU A 87 -5.03 7.09 -3.20
N LEU A 88 -3.72 7.00 -2.91
CA LEU A 88 -3.14 7.49 -1.65
C LEU A 88 -2.64 8.93 -1.73
N GLY A 89 -2.10 9.33 -2.89
CA GLY A 89 -1.51 10.63 -3.14
C GLY A 89 -2.54 11.75 -3.25
N LEU A 90 -3.67 11.51 -3.90
CA LEU A 90 -4.72 12.53 -4.07
C LEU A 90 -5.27 13.01 -2.70
N PRO A 91 -5.74 12.13 -1.79
CA PRO A 91 -6.18 12.57 -0.46
C PRO A 91 -5.09 13.28 0.34
N LEU A 92 -3.84 12.80 0.25
CA LEU A 92 -2.72 13.41 0.94
C LEU A 92 -2.44 14.83 0.45
N ALA A 93 -2.55 15.08 -0.86
CA ALA A 93 -2.46 16.42 -1.44
C ALA A 93 -3.55 17.36 -0.91
N PHE A 94 -4.75 16.83 -0.64
CA PHE A 94 -5.84 17.53 0.06
C PHE A 94 -5.71 17.52 1.60
N LYS A 95 -4.51 17.27 2.15
CA LYS A 95 -4.23 17.28 3.59
C LYS A 95 -5.04 16.23 4.38
N ARG A 96 -5.37 15.10 3.74
CA ARG A 96 -6.10 13.97 4.35
C ARG A 96 -5.21 12.71 4.33
N PRO A 97 -4.32 12.54 5.32
CA PRO A 97 -3.48 11.35 5.42
C PRO A 97 -4.33 10.09 5.65
N PHE A 98 -4.32 9.17 4.68
CA PHE A 98 -5.12 7.94 4.71
C PHE A 98 -4.81 7.03 5.91
N SER A 99 -3.59 7.09 6.45
CA SER A 99 -3.19 6.26 7.59
C SER A 99 -3.93 6.63 8.89
N VAL A 100 -4.53 7.82 8.98
CA VAL A 100 -5.35 8.24 10.13
C VAL A 100 -6.52 7.29 10.36
N ASP A 101 -7.16 6.80 9.30
CA ASP A 101 -8.31 5.89 9.41
C ASP A 101 -7.90 4.55 10.04
N TYR A 102 -6.64 4.15 9.87
CA TYR A 102 -6.08 2.96 10.49
C TYR A 102 -5.55 3.23 11.91
N ALA A 103 -4.93 4.40 12.14
CA ALA A 103 -4.35 4.75 13.42
C ALA A 103 -5.40 5.05 14.50
N ARG A 104 -6.56 5.61 14.13
CA ARG A 104 -7.67 5.86 15.07
C ARG A 104 -8.23 4.59 15.71
N LEU A 105 -8.19 3.48 14.97
CA LEU A 105 -8.66 2.17 15.43
C LEU A 105 -7.58 1.39 16.18
N ASP A 106 -6.34 1.89 16.23
CA ASP A 106 -5.26 1.24 16.98
C ASP A 106 -5.25 1.75 18.44
N PRO A 107 -5.51 0.89 19.44
CA PRO A 107 -5.50 1.29 20.84
C PRO A 107 -4.17 1.88 21.31
N ARG A 108 -3.05 1.53 20.64
CA ARG A 108 -1.71 2.03 20.98
C ARG A 108 -1.52 3.49 20.58
N GLU A 109 -2.31 3.98 19.63
CA GLU A 109 -2.15 5.30 19.01
C GLU A 109 -3.35 6.22 19.29
N ALA A 110 -4.51 5.66 19.59
CA ALA A 110 -5.73 6.40 19.89
C ALA A 110 -5.58 7.42 21.05
N GLY A 111 -4.68 7.14 22.00
CA GLY A 111 -4.41 8.01 23.15
C GLY A 111 -3.28 9.02 22.95
N TRP A 112 -2.71 9.16 21.74
CA TRP A 112 -1.58 10.07 21.53
C TRP A 112 -1.99 11.55 21.54
N PRO A 113 -1.08 12.46 21.94
CA PRO A 113 -1.31 13.89 21.78
C PRO A 113 -1.63 14.25 20.32
N PRO A 114 -2.62 15.11 20.05
CA PRO A 114 -3.09 15.38 18.68
C PRO A 114 -1.98 15.79 17.69
N ALA A 115 -1.02 16.60 18.14
CA ALA A 115 0.09 17.05 17.32
C ALA A 115 1.04 15.91 16.91
N LEU A 116 1.33 14.98 17.84
CA LEU A 116 2.14 13.80 17.55
C LEU A 116 1.41 12.85 16.60
N PHE A 117 0.13 12.59 16.90
CA PHE A 117 -0.73 11.71 16.13
C PHE A 117 -0.78 12.14 14.66
N LEU A 118 -1.08 13.43 14.39
CA LEU A 118 -1.11 13.93 13.02
C LEU A 118 0.25 13.89 12.36
N LYS A 119 1.32 14.33 13.04
CA LYS A 119 2.67 14.34 12.47
C LYS A 119 3.12 12.95 12.02
N VAL A 120 2.91 11.93 12.84
CA VAL A 120 3.29 10.54 12.50
C VAL A 120 2.48 10.04 11.32
N ASN A 121 1.16 10.23 11.31
CA ASN A 121 0.31 9.77 10.22
C ASN A 121 0.59 10.51 8.89
N TYR A 122 0.96 11.78 8.93
CA TYR A 122 1.43 12.49 7.73
C TYR A 122 2.72 11.87 7.16
N LEU A 123 3.69 11.57 8.02
CA LEU A 123 4.95 10.97 7.60
C LEU A 123 4.78 9.55 7.08
N VAL A 124 3.95 8.73 7.74
CA VAL A 124 3.63 7.37 7.28
C VAL A 124 2.90 7.43 5.95
N SER A 125 1.87 8.28 5.82
CA SER A 125 1.14 8.42 4.55
C SER A 125 2.06 8.91 3.42
N GLY A 126 2.90 9.91 3.69
CA GLY A 126 3.87 10.43 2.73
C GLY A 126 4.90 9.38 2.31
N ALA A 127 5.40 8.56 3.24
CA ALA A 127 6.33 7.49 2.94
C ALA A 127 5.71 6.43 2.01
N TRP A 128 4.45 6.05 2.24
CA TRP A 128 3.72 5.14 1.35
C TRP A 128 3.46 5.76 -0.03
N THR A 129 3.02 7.02 -0.09
CA THR A 129 2.85 7.72 -1.38
C THR A 129 4.16 7.80 -2.15
N ALA A 130 5.27 8.13 -1.50
CA ALA A 130 6.59 8.16 -2.12
C ALA A 130 7.04 6.76 -2.59
N ALA A 131 6.79 5.71 -1.79
CA ALA A 131 7.06 4.34 -2.15
C ALA A 131 6.31 3.93 -3.43
N PHE A 132 5.01 4.21 -3.51
CA PHE A 132 4.22 3.94 -4.72
C PHE A 132 4.66 4.78 -5.91
N ALA A 133 5.12 6.02 -5.70
CA ALA A 133 5.67 6.84 -6.77
C ALA A 133 6.94 6.21 -7.36
N ILE A 134 7.87 5.76 -6.51
CA ILE A 134 9.10 5.09 -6.95
C ILE A 134 8.77 3.79 -7.70
N MET A 135 7.83 2.99 -7.17
CA MET A 135 7.41 1.75 -7.82
C MET A 135 6.72 2.00 -9.16
N ALA A 136 5.83 2.99 -9.25
CA ALA A 136 5.14 3.34 -10.49
C ALA A 136 6.11 3.86 -11.56
N LEU A 137 7.15 4.61 -11.17
CA LEU A 137 8.21 5.02 -12.09
C LEU A 137 9.02 3.82 -12.59
N ALA A 138 9.41 2.91 -11.70
CA ALA A 138 10.19 1.72 -12.07
C ALA A 138 9.39 0.76 -12.95
N ASP A 139 8.12 0.49 -12.61
CA ASP A 139 7.24 -0.37 -13.39
C ASP A 139 6.84 0.29 -14.71
N GLY A 140 6.60 1.60 -14.72
CA GLY A 140 6.30 2.37 -15.92
C GLY A 140 7.45 2.38 -16.92
N ALA A 141 8.69 2.55 -16.43
CA ALA A 141 9.87 2.49 -17.29
C ALA A 141 9.93 1.15 -18.05
N VAL A 142 9.74 0.01 -17.37
CA VAL A 142 9.71 -1.31 -18.02
C VAL A 142 8.46 -1.50 -18.88
N ALA A 143 7.31 -0.95 -18.50
CA ALA A 143 6.07 -1.08 -19.27
C ALA A 143 6.12 -0.35 -20.62
N PHE A 144 6.83 0.78 -20.70
CA PHE A 144 6.95 1.58 -21.92
C PHE A 144 8.27 1.37 -22.69
N ASP A 145 9.26 0.72 -22.08
CA ASP A 145 10.52 0.33 -22.73
C ASP A 145 10.83 -1.15 -22.45
N ALA A 146 10.60 -1.98 -23.48
CA ALA A 146 10.79 -3.43 -23.41
C ALA A 146 12.27 -3.86 -23.33
N GLN A 147 13.23 -2.94 -23.53
CA GLN A 147 14.65 -3.25 -23.35
C GLN A 147 15.06 -3.27 -21.88
N LEU A 148 14.27 -2.64 -21.00
CA LEU A 148 14.56 -2.61 -19.58
C LEU A 148 14.21 -3.95 -18.90
N PRO A 149 15.08 -4.44 -18.00
CA PRO A 149 14.87 -5.73 -17.36
C PRO A 149 13.73 -5.68 -16.34
N LEU A 150 12.69 -6.50 -16.55
CA LEU A 150 11.57 -6.64 -15.62
C LEU A 150 11.99 -7.04 -14.19
N TYR A 151 13.04 -7.85 -14.04
CA TYR A 151 13.52 -8.24 -12.72
C TYR A 151 14.02 -7.02 -11.91
N ALA A 152 14.51 -5.97 -12.56
CA ALA A 152 15.03 -4.78 -11.90
C ALA A 152 13.88 -3.97 -11.28
N SER A 153 12.75 -3.81 -11.98
CA SER A 153 11.58 -3.14 -11.41
C SER A 153 10.98 -3.95 -10.25
N ILE A 154 10.92 -5.27 -10.38
CA ILE A 154 10.46 -6.15 -9.29
C ILE A 154 11.37 -6.04 -8.07
N ALA A 155 12.70 -6.08 -8.26
CA ALA A 155 13.66 -5.92 -7.17
C ALA A 155 13.52 -4.56 -6.49
N ALA A 156 13.35 -3.49 -7.27
CA ALA A 156 13.10 -2.14 -6.76
C ALA A 156 11.82 -2.11 -5.91
N SER A 157 10.71 -2.67 -6.38
CA SER A 157 9.46 -2.75 -5.59
C SER A 157 9.63 -3.51 -4.29
N VAL A 158 10.33 -4.65 -4.31
CA VAL A 158 10.55 -5.45 -3.09
C VAL A 158 11.38 -4.66 -2.07
N VAL A 159 12.45 -4.00 -2.50
CA VAL A 159 13.30 -3.17 -1.61
C VAL A 159 12.52 -1.99 -1.05
N VAL A 160 11.77 -1.28 -1.90
CA VAL A 160 10.95 -0.13 -1.49
C VAL A 160 9.85 -0.55 -0.51
N LEU A 161 9.16 -1.67 -0.78
CA LEU A 161 8.17 -2.25 0.13
C LEU A 161 8.79 -2.62 1.47
N ALA A 162 9.92 -3.33 1.46
CA ALA A 162 10.61 -3.70 2.70
C ALA A 162 10.98 -2.46 3.52
N ALA A 163 11.49 -1.40 2.86
CA ALA A 163 11.85 -0.15 3.51
C ALA A 163 10.63 0.56 4.14
N VAL A 164 9.54 0.74 3.38
CA VAL A 164 8.36 1.47 3.87
C VAL A 164 7.57 0.67 4.93
N VAL A 165 7.52 -0.66 4.82
CA VAL A 165 6.95 -1.53 5.86
C VAL A 165 7.77 -1.43 7.13
N ASN A 166 9.09 -1.54 7.05
CA ASN A 166 9.97 -1.40 8.21
C ASN A 166 9.85 -0.02 8.86
N PHE A 167 9.76 1.04 8.05
CA PHE A 167 9.48 2.40 8.53
C PHE A 167 8.14 2.47 9.27
N THR A 168 7.07 1.94 8.68
CA THR A 168 5.72 1.94 9.26
C THR A 168 5.66 1.19 10.60
N LEU A 169 6.41 0.09 10.74
CA LEU A 169 6.41 -0.70 11.96
C LEU A 169 7.25 -0.07 13.09
N ARG A 170 8.35 0.63 12.75
CA ARG A 170 9.32 1.12 13.75
C ARG A 170 9.17 2.60 14.08
N TYR A 171 8.89 3.45 13.10
CA TYR A 171 8.88 4.90 13.26
C TYR A 171 7.83 5.39 14.26
N PRO A 172 6.55 4.96 14.21
CA PRO A 172 5.53 5.41 15.15
C PRO A 172 5.91 5.13 16.61
N ALA A 173 6.39 3.91 16.89
CA ALA A 173 6.84 3.51 18.22
C ALA A 173 8.06 4.33 18.70
N HIS A 174 9.01 4.62 17.82
CA HIS A 174 10.16 5.45 18.15
C HIS A 174 9.78 6.92 18.42
N ALA A 175 8.87 7.47 17.61
CA ALA A 175 8.35 8.82 17.78
C ALA A 175 7.60 8.98 19.12
N ALA A 176 6.78 8.00 19.50
CA ALA A 176 6.07 7.98 20.79
C ALA A 176 7.02 7.93 22.00
N LYS A 177 8.09 7.13 21.94
CA LYS A 177 9.12 7.09 23.00
C LYS A 177 9.80 8.44 23.19
N LYS A 178 10.17 9.11 22.09
CA LYS A 178 10.83 10.42 22.13
C LYS A 178 9.92 11.53 22.66
N ALA A 179 8.62 11.42 22.42
CA ALA A 179 7.62 12.36 22.91
C ALA A 179 7.22 12.12 24.39
N SER A 180 7.60 10.99 24.98
CA SER A 180 7.34 10.70 26.38
C SER A 180 8.32 11.50 27.28
N PRO A 181 7.88 12.07 28.42
CA PRO A 181 8.69 12.98 29.26
C PRO A 181 10.03 12.43 29.76
N GLY A 182 10.29 11.12 29.67
CA GLY A 182 11.55 10.48 30.06
C GLY A 182 12.59 10.32 28.94
N GLY A 183 12.29 10.73 27.70
CA GLY A 183 13.15 10.53 26.53
C GLY A 183 14.16 11.66 26.25
N GLN A 184 14.20 12.69 27.10
CA GLN A 184 15.24 13.73 27.10
C GLN A 184 16.18 13.49 28.29
N LYS A 185 17.09 12.52 28.17
CA LYS A 185 18.32 12.44 28.96
C LYS A 185 19.45 12.02 28.05
#